data_AF-A0A6G9XY53-F1
#
_entry.id   AF-A0A6G9XY53-F1
#
_cell.length_a   1.000
_cell.length_b   1.000
_cell.length_c   1.000
_cell.angle_alpha   90.00
_cell.angle_beta   90.00
_cell.angle_gamma   90.00
#
_symmetry.space_group_name_H-M   'P 1'
#
loop_
_entity.id
_entity.type
_entity.pdbx_description
1 polymer ?
#
loop_
_entity_poly.entity_id
_entity_poly.type
_entity_poly.pdbx_seq_one_letter_code
_entity_poly.pdbx_strand_id
1 'polypeptide(L)'
;MLEVLDGRRPVAQVRPLTSAPVFAALETLARTAHRGAALGPAQLTKIGIAPAGPKTAEVYGTYQRGHRVFAVAARVALHRTGWQLTAFRVL
;
A
#
# COMPACT_ATOMS: atom_id res chain seq x y z
N MET A 1 3.30 -0.17 2.91
CA MET A 1 3.03 -0.89 1.65
C MET A 1 4.06 -0.54 0.59
N LEU A 2 4.36 0.74 0.36
CA LEU A 2 5.39 1.17 -0.60
C LEU A 2 6.75 0.50 -0.34
N GLU A 3 7.19 0.39 0.91
CA GLU A 3 8.44 -0.30 1.26
C GLU A 3 8.47 -1.80 0.92
N VAL A 4 7.31 -2.46 0.95
CA VAL A 4 7.18 -3.87 0.54
C VAL A 4 7.29 -3.96 -0.98
N LEU A 5 6.71 -3.01 -1.71
CA LEU A 5 6.87 -2.91 -3.16
C LEU A 5 8.30 -2.52 -3.58
N ASP A 6 9.02 -1.79 -2.73
CA ASP A 6 10.43 -1.45 -2.93
C ASP A 6 11.38 -2.59 -2.50
N GLY A 7 10.86 -3.71 -1.99
CA GLY A 7 11.66 -4.82 -1.47
C GLY A 7 12.44 -4.51 -0.17
N ARG A 8 12.24 -3.32 0.40
CA ARG A 8 12.89 -2.86 1.64
C ARG A 8 12.26 -3.43 2.91
N ARG A 9 11.05 -3.96 2.81
CA ARG A 9 10.33 -4.61 3.92
C ARG A 9 9.80 -5.97 3.48
N PRO A 10 10.03 -7.06 4.24
CA PRO A 10 9.47 -8.37 3.93
C PRO A 10 7.93 -8.34 3.94
N VAL A 11 7.30 -8.89 2.90
CA VAL A 11 5.83 -8.93 2.79
C VAL A 11 5.18 -9.65 3.97
N ALA A 12 5.83 -10.67 4.55
CA ALA A 12 5.34 -11.38 5.73
C ALA A 12 5.05 -10.46 6.93
N GLN A 13 5.80 -9.36 7.09
CA GLN A 13 5.61 -8.42 8.20
C GLN A 13 4.33 -7.58 8.08
N VAL A 14 3.72 -7.51 6.90
CA VAL A 14 2.46 -6.75 6.71
C VAL A 14 1.21 -7.62 6.82
N ARG A 15 1.36 -8.95 6.91
CA ARG A 15 0.24 -9.90 7.03
C ARG A 15 -0.77 -9.54 8.13
N PRO A 16 -0.37 -9.12 9.35
CA PRO A 16 -1.33 -8.75 10.40
C PRO A 16 -2.16 -7.51 10.05
N LEU A 17 -1.62 -6.65 9.18
CA LEU A 17 -2.19 -5.35 8.82
C LEU A 17 -3.05 -5.41 7.55
N THR A 18 -3.15 -6.55 6.89
CA THR A 18 -3.79 -6.72 5.58
C THR A 18 -4.81 -7.85 5.59
N SER A 19 -5.91 -7.69 4.88
CA SER A 19 -6.81 -8.81 4.61
C SER A 19 -6.12 -9.87 3.74
N ALA A 20 -6.56 -11.12 3.82
CA ALA A 20 -6.03 -12.22 3.00
C ALA A 20 -5.95 -11.90 1.49
N PRO A 21 -6.99 -11.32 0.84
CA PRO A 21 -6.89 -11.01 -0.60
C PRO A 21 -5.88 -9.88 -0.89
N VAL A 22 -5.78 -8.86 -0.03
CA VAL A 22 -4.79 -7.79 -0.20
C VAL A 22 -3.38 -8.32 -0.02
N PHE A 23 -3.17 -9.21 0.96
CA PHE A 23 -1.88 -9.85 1.18
C PHE A 23 -1.40 -10.62 -0.05
N ALA A 24 -2.26 -11.45 -0.64
CA ALA A 24 -1.94 -12.22 -1.85
C ALA A 24 -1.62 -11.31 -3.05
N ALA A 25 -2.36 -10.21 -3.19
CA ALA A 25 -2.09 -9.20 -4.22
C ALA A 25 -0.73 -8.50 -3.99
N LEU A 26 -0.41 -8.10 -2.76
CA LEU A 26 0.87 -7.50 -2.40
C LEU A 26 2.04 -8.45 -2.62
N GLU A 27 1.86 -9.74 -2.34
CA GLU A 27 2.88 -10.77 -2.57
C GLU A 27 3.17 -10.93 -4.07
N THR A 28 2.12 -10.93 -4.89
CA THR A 28 2.23 -10.99 -6.35
C THR A 28 2.87 -9.73 -6.92
N LEU A 29 2.48 -8.56 -6.41
CA LEU A 29 3.10 -7.28 -6.77
C LEU A 29 4.56 -7.24 -6.35
N ALA A 30 4.93 -7.69 -5.15
CA ALA A 30 6.33 -7.70 -4.71
C ALA A 30 7.23 -8.57 -5.62
N ARG A 31 6.70 -9.68 -6.14
CA ARG A 31 7.41 -10.53 -7.13
C ARG A 31 7.55 -9.88 -8.51
N THR A 32 6.57 -9.07 -8.93
CA THR A 32 6.48 -8.52 -10.29
C THR A 32 6.95 -7.06 -10.41
N ALA A 33 6.95 -6.32 -9.30
CA ALA A 33 7.25 -4.88 -9.21
C ALA A 33 8.74 -4.54 -9.42
N HIS A 34 9.59 -5.52 -9.70
CA HIS A 34 10.99 -5.32 -10.06
C HIS A 34 11.16 -4.32 -11.22
N ARG A 35 10.15 -4.16 -12.09
CA ARG A 35 10.11 -3.15 -13.16
C ARG A 35 10.08 -1.70 -12.66
N GLY A 36 9.52 -1.42 -11.49
CA GLY A 36 9.44 -0.07 -10.92
C GLY A 36 10.58 0.29 -9.96
N ALA A 37 11.44 -0.67 -9.62
CA ALA A 37 12.62 -0.47 -8.76
C ALA A 37 13.74 0.31 -9.49
N ALA A 38 13.75 0.30 -10.82
CA ALA A 38 14.68 1.08 -11.64
C ALA A 38 14.49 2.61 -11.49
N LEU A 39 13.36 3.05 -10.94
CA LEU A 39 13.06 4.47 -10.71
C LEU A 39 13.53 4.98 -9.34
N GLY A 40 14.20 4.15 -8.54
CA GLY A 40 14.65 4.50 -7.19
C GLY A 40 13.56 4.37 -6.12
N PRO A 41 13.88 4.72 -4.86
CA PRO A 41 13.01 4.48 -3.71
C PRO A 41 11.72 5.32 -3.80
N ALA A 42 10.60 4.75 -3.32
CA ALA A 42 9.36 5.48 -3.20
C ALA A 42 9.45 6.51 -2.06
N GLN A 43 9.38 7.79 -2.41
CA GLN A 43 9.29 8.89 -1.45
C GLN A 43 7.82 9.31 -1.32
N LEU A 44 7.24 9.09 -0.14
CA LEU A 44 5.87 9.53 0.12
C LEU A 44 5.83 11.06 0.21
N THR A 45 5.10 11.71 -0.68
CA THR A 45 5.01 13.19 -0.72
C THR A 45 3.78 13.69 0.03
N LYS A 46 2.63 13.03 -0.18
CA LYS A 46 1.36 13.43 0.42
C LYS A 46 0.54 12.21 0.76
N ILE A 47 -0.08 12.22 1.92
CA ILE A 47 -1.06 11.23 2.34
C ILE A 47 -2.25 11.94 2.96
N GLY A 48 -3.44 11.50 2.60
CA GLY A 48 -4.72 11.93 3.14
C GLY A 48 -5.52 10.71 3.57
N ILE A 49 -6.32 10.88 4.61
CA ILE A 49 -7.22 9.84 5.12
C ILE A 49 -8.60 10.47 5.21
N ALA A 50 -9.60 9.82 4.61
CA ALA A 50 -10.99 10.24 4.66
C ALA A 50 -11.84 9.12 5.26
N PRO A 51 -12.74 9.40 6.21
CA PRO A 51 -13.74 8.44 6.64
C PRO A 51 -14.62 8.02 5.45
N ALA A 52 -14.80 6.73 5.25
CA ALA A 52 -15.66 6.16 4.20
C ALA A 52 -16.87 5.40 4.79
N GLY A 53 -16.96 5.35 6.11
CA GLY A 53 -18.05 4.70 6.86
C GLY A 53 -17.69 4.49 8.33
N PRO A 54 -18.61 3.94 9.15
CA PRO A 54 -18.44 3.83 10.61
C PRO A 54 -17.21 3.02 11.04
N LYS A 55 -16.76 2.10 10.19
CA LYS A 55 -15.62 1.19 10.42
C LYS A 55 -14.71 1.13 9.20
N THR A 56 -14.75 2.14 8.33
CA THR A 56 -13.92 2.15 7.11
C THR A 56 -13.36 3.53 6.85
N ALA A 57 -12.10 3.60 6.42
CA ALA A 57 -11.48 4.82 5.94
C ALA A 57 -10.79 4.55 4.61
N GLU A 58 -10.79 5.57 3.76
CA GLU A 58 -10.03 5.60 2.53
C GLU A 58 -8.75 6.40 2.74
N VAL A 59 -7.66 5.88 2.20
CA VAL A 59 -6.35 6.48 2.25
C VAL A 59 -5.94 6.76 0.81
N TYR A 60 -5.61 8.01 0.52
CA TYR A 60 -5.14 8.42 -0.79
C TYR A 60 -3.85 9.21 -0.63
N GLY A 61 -3.00 9.16 -1.64
CA GLY A 61 -1.72 9.85 -1.57
C GLY A 61 -0.98 9.85 -2.87
N THR A 62 0.12 10.56 -2.87
CA THR A 62 1.07 10.59 -3.99
C THR A 62 2.46 10.28 -3.47
N TYR A 63 3.20 9.50 -4.24
CA TYR A 63 4.59 9.19 -3.96
C TYR A 63 5.44 9.43 -5.21
N GLN A 64 6.67 9.85 -5.01
CA GLN A 64 7.63 10.06 -6.07
C GLN A 64 8.57 8.86 -6.18
N ARG A 65 8.90 8.47 -7.40
CA ARG A 65 10.02 7.58 -7.71
C ARG A 65 10.83 8.21 -8.84
N GLY A 66 12.04 8.65 -8.52
CA GLY A 66 12.87 9.42 -9.45
C GLY A 66 12.16 10.69 -9.89
N HIS A 67 12.04 10.90 -11.20
CA HIS A 67 11.36 12.07 -11.78
C HIS A 67 9.84 11.90 -11.96
N ARG A 68 9.26 10.78 -11.53
CA ARG A 68 7.84 10.47 -11.73
C ARG A 68 7.06 10.55 -10.43
N VAL A 69 5.87 11.15 -10.50
CA VAL A 69 4.87 11.16 -9.44
C VAL A 69 3.86 10.06 -9.74
N PHE A 70 3.55 9.24 -8.75
CA PHE A 70 2.58 8.17 -8.79
C PHE A 70 1.51 8.42 -7.73
N ALA A 71 0.33 7.86 -7.93
CA ALA A 71 -0.75 7.93 -6.95
C ALA A 71 -0.94 6.58 -6.26
N VAL A 72 -1.38 6.64 -5.01
CA VAL A 72 -1.76 5.46 -4.23
C VAL A 72 -3.14 5.68 -3.65
N ALA A 73 -3.97 4.64 -3.73
CA ALA A 73 -5.28 4.59 -3.13
C ALA A 73 -5.41 3.29 -2.34
N ALA A 74 -6.02 3.38 -1.17
CA ALA A 74 -6.13 2.30 -0.22
C ALA A 74 -7.42 2.42 0.56
N ARG A 75 -7.94 1.29 1.03
CA ARG A 75 -9.06 1.23 1.96
C ARG A 75 -8.66 0.44 3.17
N VAL A 76 -8.94 0.97 4.35
CA VAL A 76 -8.79 0.29 5.63
C VAL A 76 -10.16 0.08 6.26
N ALA A 77 -10.34 -1.07 6.90
CA ALA A 77 -11.54 -1.42 7.64
C ALA A 77 -11.17 -1.87 9.05
N LEU A 78 -11.97 -1.48 10.05
CA LEU A 78 -11.81 -1.91 11.42
C LEU A 78 -12.29 -3.36 11.56
N HIS A 79 -11.35 -4.27 11.82
CA HIS A 79 -11.58 -5.67 12.14
C HIS A 79 -11.51 -5.89 13.66
N ARG A 80 -11.80 -7.13 14.11
CA ARG A 80 -11.84 -7.49 15.55
C ARG A 80 -10.55 -7.15 16.32
N THR A 81 -9.42 -7.19 15.64
CA THR A 81 -8.07 -6.99 16.21
C THR A 81 -7.47 -5.62 15.87
N GLY A 82 -8.23 -4.74 15.21
CA GLY A 82 -7.76 -3.43 14.77
C GLY A 82 -7.98 -3.18 13.28
N TRP A 83 -7.41 -2.10 12.76
CA TRP A 83 -7.55 -1.70 11.37
C TRP A 83 -6.77 -2.62 10.44
N GLN A 84 -7.41 -3.03 9.36
CA GLN A 84 -6.81 -3.86 8.30
C GLN A 84 -6.99 -3.19 6.95
N LEU A 85 -5.95 -3.24 6.12
CA LEU A 85 -5.98 -2.83 4.72
C LEU A 85 -6.78 -3.86 3.92
N THR A 86 -7.89 -3.43 3.33
CA THR A 86 -8.85 -4.27 2.58
C THR A 86 -8.84 -4.02 1.08
N ALA A 87 -8.30 -2.88 0.64
CA ALA A 87 -7.98 -2.62 -0.75
C ALA A 87 -6.70 -1.79 -0.85
N PHE A 88 -5.92 -2.01 -1.90
CA PHE A 88 -4.68 -1.27 -2.15
C PHE A 88 -4.41 -1.22 -3.66
N ARG A 89 -4.12 -0.03 -4.17
CA ARG A 89 -3.81 0.21 -5.58
C ARG A 89 -2.76 1.30 -5.70
N VAL A 90 -1.82 1.08 -6.61
CA VAL A 90 -0.86 2.08 -7.08
C VAL A 90 -1.13 2.34 -8.56
N LEU A 91 -0.99 3.60 -8.97
CA LEU A 91 -1.23 4.11 -10.32
C LEU A 91 0.04 4.75 -10.85
#